data_AF-A0A941G889-F1
#
_entry.id   AF-A0A941G889-F1
#
_cell.length_a   1.000
_cell.length_b   1.000
_cell.length_c   1.000
_cell.angle_alpha   90.00
_cell.angle_beta   90.00
_cell.angle_gamma   90.00
#
_symmetry.space_group_name_H-M   'P 1'
#
loop_
_entity.id
_entity.type
_entity.pdbx_description
1 polymer ?
#
loop_
_entity_poly.entity_id
_entity_poly.type
_entity_poly.pdbx_seq_one_letter_code
_entity_poly.pdbx_strand_id
1 'polypeptide(L)' 'MKLDFIRLANDMRCAHTQGVPFRLPAMTMRDLGTLLALLMIDAPASTLLH' A
#
# COMPACT_ATOMS: atom_id res chain seq x y z
N MET A 1 18.72 6.37 -1.31
CA MET A 1 17.39 6.15 -1.94
C MET A 1 16.33 6.57 -0.94
N LYS A 2 15.49 7.54 -1.27
CA LYS A 2 14.38 7.97 -0.41
C LYS A 2 13.15 7.17 -0.87
N LEU A 3 12.64 6.28 -0.02
CA LEU A 3 11.42 5.53 -0.33
C LEU A 3 10.23 6.47 -0.18
N ASP A 4 9.54 6.77 -1.27
CA ASP A 4 8.32 7.58 -1.24
C ASP A 4 7.14 6.72 -0.80
N PHE A 5 6.93 6.62 0.52
CA PHE A 5 5.88 5.77 1.12
C PHE A 5 4.47 6.08 0.63
N ILE A 6 4.19 7.35 0.30
CA ILE A 6 2.89 7.76 -0.26
C ILE A 6 2.65 7.10 -1.61
N ARG A 7 3.66 7.15 -2.49
CA ARG A 7 3.60 6.54 -3.82
C ARG A 7 3.51 5.02 -3.70
N LEU A 8 4.29 4.43 -2.81
CA LEU A 8 4.27 2.99 -2.54
C LEU A 8 2.90 2.51 -2.04
N ALA A 9 2.27 3.24 -1.12
CA ALA A 9 0.94 2.93 -0.62
C ALA A 9 -0.11 2.99 -1.75
N ASN A 10 -0.01 4.00 -2.63
CA ASN A 10 -0.90 4.13 -3.78
C ASN A 10 -0.73 2.99 -4.78
N ASP A 11 0.52 2.64 -5.11
CA ASP A 11 0.83 1.53 -6.03
C ASP A 11 0.32 0.20 -5.47
N MET A 12 0.47 -0.02 -4.15
CA MET A 12 -0.06 -1.21 -3.47
C MET A 12 -1.60 -1.26 -3.50
N ARG A 13 -2.29 -0.14 -3.26
CA ARG A 13 -3.76 -0.05 -3.39
C ARG A 13 -4.19 -0.37 -4.83
N CYS A 14 -3.54 0.23 -5.82
CA CYS A 14 -3.85 0.03 -7.23
C CYS A 14 -3.67 -1.44 -7.64
N ALA A 15 -2.55 -2.06 -7.22
CA ALA A 15 -2.28 -3.47 -7.47
C ALA A 15 -3.33 -4.38 -6.81
N HIS A 16 -3.74 -4.06 -5.58
CA HIS A 16 -4.81 -4.78 -4.89
C HIS A 16 -6.15 -4.70 -5.64
N THR A 17 -6.55 -3.51 -6.07
CA THR A 17 -7.78 -3.30 -6.87
C THR A 17 -7.74 -4.05 -8.20
N GLN A 18 -6.57 -4.15 -8.83
CA GLN A 18 -6.39 -4.88 -10.10
C GLN A 18 -6.21 -6.40 -9.91
N GLY A 19 -6.12 -6.87 -8.66
CA GLY A 19 -5.87 -8.28 -8.36
C GLY A 19 -4.48 -8.76 -8.79
N VAL A 20 -3.52 -7.85 -8.98
CA VAL A 20 -2.16 -8.21 -9.41
C VAL A 20 -1.22 -8.35 -8.21
N PRO A 21 -0.27 -9.30 -8.25
CA PRO A 21 0.70 -9.46 -7.17
C PRO A 21 1.62 -8.24 -7.09
N PHE A 22 1.74 -7.65 -5.89
CA PHE A 22 2.60 -6.50 -5.62
C PHE A 22 3.82 -6.91 -4.81
N ARG A 23 5.03 -6.64 -5.33
CA ARG A 23 6.29 -6.95 -4.62
C ARG A 23 6.77 -5.73 -3.85
N LEU A 24 6.84 -5.86 -2.53
CA LEU A 24 7.39 -4.82 -1.68
C LEU A 24 8.91 -4.72 -1.85
N PRO A 25 9.47 -3.50 -1.93
CA PRO A 25 10.92 -3.30 -1.93
C PRO A 25 11.51 -3.64 -0.56
N ALA A 26 12.81 -3.89 -0.52
CA ALA A 26 13.52 -4.06 0.75
C ALA A 26 13.45 -2.76 1.57
N MET A 27 12.90 -2.85 2.78
CA MET A 27 12.73 -1.72 3.69
C MET A 27 12.87 -2.19 5.14
N THR A 28 13.11 -1.26 6.07
CA THR A 28 13.22 -1.61 7.49
C THR A 28 11.83 -1.89 8.10
N MET A 29 11.77 -2.55 9.26
CA MET A 29 10.50 -2.71 9.98
C MET A 29 9.85 -1.38 10.33
N ARG A 30 10.64 -0.32 10.56
CA ARG A 30 10.12 1.02 10.82
C ARG A 30 9.40 1.58 9.59
N ASP A 31 10.04 1.44 8.43
CA ASP A 31 9.49 1.85 7.14
C ASP A 31 8.20 1.09 6.81
N LEU A 32 8.18 -0.21 7.11
CA LEU A 32 6.99 -1.06 6.97
C LEU A 32 5.86 -0.57 7.89
N GLY A 33 6.17 -0.20 9.13
CA GLY A 33 5.20 0.38 10.06
C GLY A 33 4.59 1.68 9.55
N THR A 34 5.40 2.56 8.94
CA THR A 34 4.92 3.79 8.30
C THR A 34 4.02 3.48 7.10
N LEU A 35 4.39 2.51 6.26
CA LEU A 35 3.58 2.09 5.13
C LEU A 35 2.22 1.53 5.58
N LEU A 36 2.20 0.67 6.59
CA LEU A 36 0.97 0.09 7.13
C LEU A 36 0.06 1.15 7.73
N ALA A 37 0.60 2.12 8.46
CA ALA A 37 -0.17 3.24 8.98
C ALA A 37 -0.84 4.04 7.85
N LEU A 38 -0.11 4.30 6.76
CA LEU A 38 -0.66 5.00 5.57
C LEU A 38 -1.77 4.20 4.86
N LEU A 39 -1.66 2.87 4.85
CA LEU A 39 -2.68 1.99 4.26
C LEU A 39 -3.94 1.89 5.14
N MET A 40 -3.80 1.97 6.47
CA MET A 40 -4.93 1.90 7.42
C MET A 40 -5.75 3.19 7.51
N ILE A 41 -5.14 4.36 7.25
CA ILE A 41 -5.80 5.66 7.43
C ILE A 41 -6.84 5.95 6.33
N ASP A 42 -6.73 5.31 5.16
CA ASP A 42 -7.73 5.49 4.10
C ASP A 42 -7.78 4.26 3.19
N ALA A 43 -8.81 3.44 3.41
CA ALA A 43 -9.40 2.68 2.34
C ALA A 43 -10.91 2.86 2.52
N PRO A 44 -11.59 3.72 1.75
CA PRO A 44 -13.01 3.48 1.53
C PRO A 44 -13.05 2.06 1.01
N ALA A 45 -13.66 1.17 1.78
CA ALA A 45 -13.96 -0.17 1.34
C ALA A 45 -14.52 -0.01 -0.06
N SER A 46 -13.77 -0.44 -1.07
CA SER A 46 -14.34 -0.66 -2.38
C SER A 46 -15.23 -1.87 -2.13
N THR A 47 -16.42 -1.57 -1.65
CA THR A 47 -17.54 -2.48 -1.52
C THR A 47 -17.72 -2.96 -2.94
N LEU A 48 -17.11 -4.11 -3.22
CA LEU A 48 -17.58 -5.06 -4.21
C LEU A 48 -19.09 -5.21 -3.94
N LEU A 49 -19.88 -4.40 -4.63
CA LEU A 49 -21.31 -4.59 -4.81
C LEU A 49 -21.43 -5.87 -5.63
N HIS A 50 -21.59 -6.99 -4.93
CA HIS A 50 -22.08 -8.25 -5.47
C HIS A 50 -23.61 -8.24 -5.45
#